data_AF-A0AA95FJA6-F1
#
_entry.id   AF-A0AA95FJA6-F1
#
_cell.length_a   1.000
_cell.length_b   1.000
_cell.length_c   1.000
_cell.angle_alpha   90.00
_cell.angle_beta   90.00
_cell.angle_gamma   90.00
#
_symmetry.space_group_name_H-M   'P 1'
#
loop_
_entity.id
_entity.type
_entity.pdbx_description
1 polymer ?
#
loop_
_entity_poly.entity_id
_entity_poly.type
_entity_poly.pdbx_seq_one_letter_code
_entity_poly.pdbx_strand_id
1 'polypeptide(L)'
;MKNLSFLIHFAVLLLSGHVSAQTKLISYKSHSGNMEYFEKNIVEDSYNTNYSNLGVAPERYVVNSKLDSVLIIDDNKSVIVTSVFCKNRRTSNTEKWKPGRDTVYNHAIFSSQNIDSVKNVLRRNYNFQNDLDSTVFLKYDKKTKQYKPIPSKKKIKTAEINGLKSKEEMLYYIVISIAVLAFVVAYRKSR
;
A
#
# COMPACT_ATOMS: atom_id res chain seq x y z
N MET A 1 41.06 -20.20 -14.65
CA MET A 1 40.66 -18.93 -15.29
C MET A 1 39.15 -18.66 -15.29
N LYS A 2 38.27 -19.67 -15.38
CA LYS A 2 36.81 -19.46 -15.39
C LYS A 2 36.29 -18.67 -14.17
N ASN A 3 36.83 -18.94 -12.99
CA ASN A 3 36.42 -18.26 -11.74
C ASN A 3 36.83 -16.77 -11.68
N LEU A 4 37.92 -16.39 -12.37
CA LEU A 4 38.36 -14.99 -12.45
C LEU A 4 37.42 -14.17 -13.35
N SER A 5 36.95 -14.78 -14.44
CA SER A 5 35.96 -14.15 -15.33
C SER A 5 34.65 -13.84 -14.59
N PHE A 6 34.12 -14.78 -13.81
CA PHE A 6 32.91 -14.54 -13.00
C PHE A 6 33.06 -13.39 -12.00
N LEU A 7 34.22 -13.30 -11.36
CA LEU A 7 34.49 -12.24 -10.37
C LEU A 7 34.55 -10.85 -11.03
N ILE A 8 35.12 -10.76 -12.24
CA ILE A 8 35.15 -9.52 -13.02
C ILE A 8 33.74 -9.10 -13.45
N HIS A 9 32.90 -10.02 -13.95
CA HIS A 9 31.53 -9.69 -14.34
C HIS A 9 30.69 -9.23 -13.14
N PHE A 10 30.88 -9.85 -11.97
CA PHE A 10 30.20 -9.45 -10.74
C PHE A 10 30.64 -8.05 -10.27
N ALA A 11 31.94 -7.74 -10.33
CA ALA A 11 32.45 -6.41 -9.99
C ALA A 11 31.94 -5.30 -10.92
N VAL A 12 31.86 -5.58 -12.23
CA VAL A 12 31.31 -4.63 -13.23
C VAL A 12 29.82 -4.36 -12.98
N LEU A 13 29.05 -5.39 -12.61
CA LEU A 13 27.65 -5.23 -12.22
C LEU A 13 27.47 -4.34 -10.98
N LEU A 14 28.31 -4.52 -9.95
CA LEU A 14 28.25 -3.71 -8.74
C LEU A 14 28.61 -2.24 -8.99
N LEU A 15 29.58 -1.96 -9.86
CA LEU A 15 30.00 -0.60 -10.20
C LEU A 15 28.94 0.17 -11.01
N SER A 16 28.12 -0.53 -11.81
CA SER A 16 27.08 0.10 -12.63
C SER A 16 25.97 0.79 -11.81
N GLY A 17 25.69 0.31 -10.60
CA GLY A 17 24.66 0.87 -9.72
C GLY A 17 25.00 2.23 -9.12
N HIS A 18 26.29 2.60 -9.07
CA HIS A 18 26.74 3.86 -8.49
C HIS A 18 26.60 5.05 -9.46
N VAL A 19 26.49 4.81 -10.78
CA VAL A 19 26.45 5.87 -11.79
C VAL A 19 25.06 6.54 -11.88
N SER A 20 24.02 5.95 -11.30
CA SER A 20 22.66 6.50 -11.29
C SER A 20 22.31 7.32 -10.05
N ALA A 21 23.26 7.56 -9.14
CA ALA A 21 23.06 8.40 -7.96
C ALA A 21 23.36 9.88 -8.26
N GLN A 22 22.61 10.51 -9.18
CA GLN A 22 22.76 11.96 -9.42
C GLN A 22 22.07 12.76 -8.31
N THR A 23 22.78 13.72 -7.72
CA THR A 23 22.17 14.68 -6.77
C THR A 23 21.26 15.65 -7.53
N LYS A 24 20.26 16.22 -6.84
CA LYS A 24 19.34 17.22 -7.44
C LYS A 24 20.09 18.39 -8.10
N LEU A 25 21.22 18.79 -7.51
CA LEU A 25 22.12 19.81 -8.05
C LEU A 25 22.76 19.39 -9.38
N ILE A 26 23.26 18.15 -9.47
CA ILE A 26 23.88 17.62 -10.69
C ILE A 26 22.83 17.39 -11.78
N SER A 27 21.64 16.89 -11.42
CA SER A 27 20.50 16.76 -12.34
C SER A 27 20.07 18.12 -12.90
N TYR A 28 20.00 19.14 -12.05
CA TYR A 28 19.63 20.49 -12.47
C TYR A 28 20.67 21.09 -13.43
N LYS A 29 21.97 20.94 -13.12
CA LYS A 29 23.06 21.40 -14.00
C LYS A 29 23.13 20.63 -15.32
N SER A 30 22.93 19.32 -15.31
CA SER A 30 22.97 18.47 -16.51
C SER A 30 21.82 18.74 -17.49
N HIS A 31 20.70 19.30 -17.00
CA HIS A 31 19.58 19.76 -17.82
C HIS A 31 19.65 21.27 -18.12
N SER A 32 20.87 21.83 -18.12
CA SER A 32 21.13 23.24 -18.45
C SER A 32 20.44 24.26 -17.51
N GLY A 33 20.12 23.84 -16.28
CA GLY A 33 19.58 24.74 -15.26
C GLY A 33 20.59 25.79 -14.83
N ASN A 34 20.16 27.05 -14.76
CA ASN A 34 20.98 28.17 -14.27
C ASN A 34 21.01 28.17 -12.74
N MET A 35 22.21 28.07 -12.15
CA MET A 35 22.44 27.99 -10.70
C MET A 35 21.82 29.16 -9.92
N GLU A 36 21.71 30.34 -10.54
CA GLU A 36 21.06 31.51 -9.96
C GLU A 36 19.60 31.25 -9.56
N TYR A 37 18.91 30.39 -10.31
CA TYR A 37 17.52 30.03 -10.05
C TYR A 37 17.36 28.68 -9.36
N PHE A 38 18.44 28.02 -8.94
CA PHE A 38 18.36 26.67 -8.37
C PHE A 38 17.52 26.63 -7.09
N GLU A 39 17.75 27.56 -6.17
CA GLU A 39 16.99 27.66 -4.91
C GLU A 39 15.51 27.94 -5.17
N LYS A 40 15.23 28.90 -6.06
CA LYS A 40 13.86 29.21 -6.50
C LYS A 40 13.18 27.98 -7.14
N ASN A 41 13.89 27.22 -7.97
CA ASN A 41 13.37 26.00 -8.60
C ASN A 41 13.18 24.83 -7.61
N ILE A 42 13.88 24.82 -6.48
CA ILE A 42 13.59 23.89 -5.37
C ILE A 42 12.35 24.34 -4.61
N VAL A 43 12.24 25.64 -4.30
CA VAL A 43 11.12 26.18 -3.50
C VAL A 43 9.81 26.15 -4.27
N GLU A 44 9.83 26.47 -5.56
CA GLU A 44 8.64 26.56 -6.42
C GLU A 44 8.28 25.23 -7.11
N ASP A 45 9.09 24.18 -6.94
CA ASP A 45 8.88 22.85 -7.52
C ASP A 45 8.65 22.86 -9.05
N SER A 46 9.21 23.84 -9.75
CA SER A 46 8.96 24.15 -11.16
C SER A 46 9.38 23.05 -12.15
N TYR A 47 10.11 22.03 -11.68
CA TYR A 47 10.51 20.85 -12.47
C TYR A 47 10.32 19.54 -11.71
N ASN A 48 9.32 19.44 -10.84
CA ASN A 48 9.14 18.28 -9.99
C ASN A 48 10.38 17.96 -9.12
N THR A 49 11.20 18.97 -8.85
CA THR A 49 12.47 18.90 -8.13
C THR A 49 12.28 18.39 -6.70
N ASN A 50 11.10 18.55 -6.12
CA ASN A 50 10.74 18.03 -4.80
C ASN A 50 10.21 16.60 -4.80
N TYR A 51 9.80 16.05 -5.95
CA TYR A 51 9.26 14.68 -6.01
C TYR A 51 10.33 13.57 -6.05
N SER A 52 11.61 13.92 -6.10
CA SER A 52 12.67 12.95 -5.84
C SER A 52 12.82 12.78 -4.32
N ASN A 53 12.19 11.74 -3.79
CA ASN A 53 12.16 11.35 -2.38
C ASN A 53 13.39 10.53 -1.94
N LEU A 54 14.56 10.77 -2.57
CA LEU A 54 15.88 10.26 -2.14
C LEU A 54 15.96 8.74 -1.85
N GLY A 55 15.12 7.90 -2.48
CA GLY A 55 15.10 6.48 -2.15
C GLY A 55 14.72 6.19 -0.69
N VAL A 56 13.99 7.10 -0.03
CA VAL A 56 13.47 6.92 1.32
C VAL A 56 12.47 5.78 1.29
N ALA A 57 12.87 4.64 1.85
CA ALA A 57 11.95 3.56 2.14
C ALA A 57 10.85 4.09 3.09
N PRO A 58 9.59 3.60 2.96
CA PRO A 58 8.52 3.96 3.88
C PRO A 58 9.00 3.81 5.33
N GLU A 59 8.84 4.86 6.13
CA GLU A 59 9.29 4.87 7.51
C GLU A 59 8.56 3.80 8.32
N ARG A 60 9.22 2.67 8.56
CA ARG A 60 8.65 1.49 9.25
C ARG A 60 8.18 1.78 10.69
N TYR A 61 8.53 2.94 11.23
CA TYR A 61 8.23 3.38 12.59
C TYR A 61 7.02 4.32 12.69
N VAL A 62 6.43 4.76 11.57
CA VAL A 62 5.19 5.55 11.59
C VAL A 62 3.98 4.62 11.72
N VAL A 63 3.72 4.19 12.96
CA VAL A 63 2.64 3.26 13.31
C VAL A 63 1.34 3.95 13.76
N ASN A 64 1.36 5.28 13.90
CA ASN A 64 0.24 6.07 14.44
C ASN A 64 -0.23 7.17 13.47
N SER A 65 -0.11 6.96 12.17
CA SER A 65 -0.67 7.88 11.17
C SER A 65 -2.13 7.52 10.90
N LYS A 66 -2.95 8.54 10.70
CA LYS A 66 -4.31 8.43 10.22
C LYS A 66 -4.33 8.84 8.75
N LEU A 67 -4.87 7.98 7.90
CA LEU A 67 -5.14 8.29 6.50
C LEU A 67 -6.50 8.99 6.38
N ASP A 68 -6.51 10.31 6.20
CA ASP A 68 -7.76 11.07 6.12
C ASP A 68 -8.38 11.00 4.73
N SER A 69 -7.59 11.23 3.69
CA SER A 69 -8.09 11.19 2.32
C SER A 69 -7.05 10.78 1.30
N VAL A 70 -7.55 10.21 0.20
CA VAL A 70 -6.78 9.91 -1.01
C VAL A 70 -7.46 10.62 -2.17
N LEU A 71 -6.72 11.53 -2.81
CA LEU A 71 -7.16 12.32 -3.95
C LEU A 71 -6.54 11.72 -5.22
N ILE A 72 -7.32 11.02 -6.00
CA ILE A 72 -6.90 10.42 -7.27
C ILE A 72 -7.06 11.48 -8.36
N ILE A 73 -5.93 11.96 -8.91
CA ILE A 73 -5.91 12.98 -9.97
C ILE A 73 -6.09 12.29 -11.33
N ASP A 74 -5.31 11.25 -11.56
CA ASP A 74 -5.37 10.36 -12.72
C ASP A 74 -4.80 8.98 -12.35
N ASP A 75 -4.68 8.09 -13.33
CA ASP A 75 -4.20 6.71 -13.11
C ASP A 75 -2.72 6.66 -12.67
N ASN A 76 -1.96 7.73 -12.91
CA ASN A 76 -0.53 7.83 -12.63
C ASN A 76 -0.21 8.77 -11.47
N LYS A 77 -1.17 9.54 -10.98
CA LYS A 77 -0.95 10.56 -9.96
C LYS A 77 -2.07 10.56 -8.93
N SER A 78 -1.69 10.37 -7.68
CA SER A 78 -2.58 10.46 -6.53
C SER A 78 -1.94 11.26 -5.42
N VAL A 79 -2.74 11.85 -4.55
CA VAL A 79 -2.27 12.63 -3.41
C VAL A 79 -2.85 12.01 -2.14
N ILE A 80 -1.97 11.63 -1.23
CA ILE A 80 -2.31 11.06 0.07
C ILE A 80 -2.28 12.19 1.10
N VAL A 81 -3.35 12.29 1.88
CA VAL A 81 -3.46 13.23 2.99
C VAL A 81 -3.52 12.45 4.29
N THR A 82 -2.52 12.67 5.13
CA THR A 82 -2.42 12.01 6.44
C THR A 82 -2.43 13.04 7.57
N SER A 83 -3.14 12.68 8.64
CA SER A 83 -2.99 13.30 9.95
C SER A 83 -2.26 12.35 10.89
N VAL A 84 -1.77 12.86 12.01
CA VAL A 84 -1.00 12.08 12.98
C VAL A 84 -1.82 11.95 14.26
N PHE A 85 -1.76 10.77 14.87
CA PHE A 85 -2.25 10.50 16.22
C PHE A 85 -1.09 10.02 17.11
N CYS A 86 -0.13 10.87 17.44
CA CYS A 86 0.94 10.47 18.36
C CYS A 86 0.50 10.63 19.81
N LYS A 87 0.46 9.54 20.58
CA LYS A 87 0.47 9.60 22.05
C LYS A 87 1.92 9.40 22.52
N ASN A 88 2.56 10.41 23.08
CA ASN A 88 3.89 10.27 23.68
C ASN A 88 3.78 9.37 24.93
N ARG A 89 4.45 8.21 24.94
CA ARG A 89 4.41 7.24 26.05
C ARG A 89 4.99 7.77 27.36
N ARG A 90 5.81 8.84 27.35
CA ARG A 90 6.44 9.40 28.56
C ARG A 90 5.71 10.62 29.13
N THR A 91 5.01 11.39 28.30
CA THR A 91 4.40 12.67 28.73
C THR A 91 2.89 12.73 28.51
N SER A 92 2.28 11.71 27.88
CA SER A 92 0.88 11.71 27.42
C SER A 92 0.52 12.84 26.44
N ASN A 93 1.47 13.67 26.06
CA ASN A 93 1.25 14.79 25.14
C ASN A 93 1.23 14.31 23.69
N THR A 94 0.40 14.98 22.90
CA THR A 94 0.29 14.75 21.46
C THR A 94 1.28 15.67 20.76
N GLU A 95 2.44 15.16 20.34
CA GLU A 95 3.39 15.93 19.54
C GLU A 95 3.17 15.70 18.04
N LYS A 96 3.27 16.80 17.29
CA LYS A 96 2.89 16.88 15.88
C LYS A 96 4.05 16.40 15.01
N TRP A 97 4.07 15.13 14.63
CA TRP A 97 4.68 14.77 13.33
C TRP A 97 3.92 15.55 12.26
N LYS A 98 4.60 16.16 11.29
CA LYS A 98 3.96 17.14 10.40
C LYS A 98 2.86 16.44 9.59
N PRO A 99 1.56 16.72 9.84
CA PRO A 99 0.49 16.24 8.95
C PRO A 99 0.84 16.69 7.53
N GLY A 100 0.74 15.77 6.60
CA GLY A 100 1.40 15.87 5.32
C GLY A 100 0.45 15.61 4.18
N ARG A 101 0.67 16.34 3.09
CA ARG A 101 0.13 16.02 1.78
C ARG A 101 1.29 15.48 0.96
N ASP A 102 1.24 14.22 0.61
CA ASP A 102 2.26 13.57 -0.21
C ASP A 102 1.68 13.18 -1.57
N THR A 103 2.47 13.34 -2.62
CA THR A 103 2.04 13.00 -3.98
C THR A 103 2.72 11.71 -4.39
N VAL A 104 1.90 10.75 -4.76
CA VAL A 104 2.30 9.41 -5.14
C VAL A 104 2.12 9.25 -6.64
N TYR A 105 3.20 8.85 -7.31
CA TYR A 105 3.24 8.63 -8.76
C TYR A 105 3.27 7.14 -9.09
N ASN A 106 2.59 6.78 -10.18
CA ASN A 106 2.62 5.45 -10.82
C ASN A 106 2.42 4.29 -9.83
N HIS A 107 1.63 4.51 -8.79
CA HIS A 107 1.50 3.54 -7.72
C HIS A 107 0.32 2.62 -8.00
N ALA A 108 0.63 1.34 -8.25
CA ALA A 108 -0.30 0.32 -8.72
C ALA A 108 -1.58 0.18 -7.88
N ILE A 109 -1.52 0.49 -6.58
CA ILE A 109 -2.70 0.42 -5.71
C ILE A 109 -3.67 1.59 -5.97
N PHE A 110 -3.16 2.80 -6.22
CA PHE A 110 -3.99 4.00 -6.38
C PHE A 110 -4.43 4.25 -7.83
N SER A 111 -3.85 3.51 -8.78
CA SER A 111 -4.33 3.42 -10.16
C SER A 111 -5.55 2.50 -10.31
N SER A 112 -5.85 1.67 -9.31
CA SER A 112 -6.98 0.74 -9.39
C SER A 112 -8.32 1.45 -9.17
N GLN A 113 -9.32 1.15 -10.01
CA GLN A 113 -10.68 1.69 -9.85
C GLN A 113 -11.44 1.07 -8.67
N ASN A 114 -10.93 -0.01 -8.07
CA ASN A 114 -11.60 -0.75 -7.00
C ASN A 114 -11.07 -0.32 -5.63
N ILE A 115 -11.76 0.63 -5.01
CA ILE A 115 -11.41 1.17 -3.69
C ILE A 115 -11.35 0.11 -2.60
N ASP A 116 -12.17 -0.93 -2.67
CA ASP A 116 -12.14 -2.01 -1.66
C ASP A 116 -10.84 -2.81 -1.75
N SER A 117 -10.33 -3.03 -2.98
CA SER A 117 -9.00 -3.62 -3.19
C SER A 117 -7.90 -2.73 -2.62
N VAL A 118 -7.98 -1.42 -2.87
CA VAL A 118 -7.03 -0.44 -2.31
C VAL A 118 -7.02 -0.51 -0.80
N LYS A 119 -8.18 -0.44 -0.15
CA LYS A 119 -8.31 -0.56 1.30
C LYS A 119 -7.72 -1.87 1.82
N ASN A 120 -7.94 -3.00 1.14
CA ASN A 120 -7.38 -4.28 1.57
C ASN A 120 -5.85 -4.34 1.46
N VAL A 121 -5.26 -3.71 0.45
CA VAL A 121 -3.80 -3.61 0.34
C VAL A 121 -3.25 -2.67 1.42
N LEU A 122 -3.91 -1.53 1.63
CA LEU A 122 -3.53 -0.57 2.66
C LEU A 122 -3.60 -1.20 4.07
N ARG A 123 -4.66 -1.97 4.40
CA ARG A 123 -4.78 -2.68 5.69
C ARG A 123 -3.67 -3.71 5.91
N ARG A 124 -3.26 -4.41 4.85
CA ARG A 124 -2.24 -5.48 4.95
C ARG A 124 -0.82 -4.92 5.02
N ASN A 125 -0.54 -3.88 4.25
CA ASN A 125 0.83 -3.42 3.99
C ASN A 125 1.18 -2.12 4.72
N TYR A 126 0.19 -1.41 5.27
CA TYR A 126 0.38 -0.13 5.94
C TYR A 126 -0.29 -0.14 7.32
N ASN A 127 0.38 0.46 8.31
CA ASN A 127 -0.07 0.48 9.71
C ASN A 127 -0.83 1.78 10.02
N PHE A 128 -1.88 2.10 9.26
CA PHE A 128 -2.74 3.23 9.58
C PHE A 128 -3.59 2.93 10.82
N GLN A 129 -3.70 3.89 11.72
CA GLN A 129 -4.39 3.72 13.00
C GLN A 129 -5.92 3.81 12.86
N ASN A 130 -6.41 4.55 11.87
CA ASN A 130 -7.85 4.66 11.62
C ASN A 130 -8.36 3.50 10.78
N ASP A 131 -9.65 3.19 10.95
CA ASP A 131 -10.34 2.33 9.99
C ASP A 131 -10.35 2.99 8.61
N LEU A 132 -9.88 2.27 7.60
CA LEU A 132 -9.86 2.75 6.22
C LEU A 132 -11.26 2.98 5.63
N ASP A 133 -12.31 2.45 6.26
CA ASP A 133 -13.69 2.81 5.90
C ASP A 133 -14.06 4.24 6.30
N SER A 134 -13.31 4.86 7.21
CA SER A 134 -13.41 6.30 7.52
C SER A 134 -12.59 7.19 6.57
N THR A 135 -11.70 6.61 5.76
CA THR A 135 -10.89 7.35 4.80
C THR A 135 -11.72 7.77 3.59
N VAL A 136 -11.60 9.03 3.19
CA VAL A 136 -12.32 9.58 2.04
C VAL A 136 -11.51 9.40 0.76
N PHE A 137 -12.06 8.68 -0.21
CA PHE A 137 -11.47 8.54 -1.53
C PHE A 137 -12.17 9.49 -2.51
N LEU A 138 -11.42 10.39 -3.12
CA LEU A 138 -11.90 11.40 -4.05
C LEU A 138 -11.25 11.18 -5.41
N LYS A 139 -12.02 11.25 -6.49
CA LYS A 139 -11.50 11.24 -7.87
C LYS A 139 -11.70 12.61 -8.51
N TYR A 140 -10.67 13.10 -9.18
CA TYR A 140 -10.77 14.30 -9.99
C TYR A 140 -11.59 14.03 -11.25
N ASP A 141 -12.68 14.76 -11.45
CA ASP A 141 -13.47 14.75 -12.68
C ASP A 141 -12.99 15.87 -13.60
N LYS A 142 -12.34 15.49 -14.71
CA LYS A 142 -11.82 16.43 -15.72
C LYS A 142 -12.92 17.25 -16.39
N LYS A 143 -14.15 16.72 -16.52
CA LYS A 143 -15.27 17.42 -17.18
C LYS A 143 -15.83 18.51 -16.27
N THR A 144 -16.05 18.20 -15.00
CA THR A 144 -16.62 19.17 -14.04
C THR A 144 -15.56 19.97 -13.29
N LYS A 145 -14.27 19.65 -13.46
CA LYS A 145 -13.12 20.23 -12.75
C LYS A 145 -13.25 20.17 -11.22
N GLN A 146 -13.90 19.12 -10.70
CA GLN A 146 -14.20 18.95 -9.28
C GLN A 146 -13.81 17.56 -8.79
N TYR A 147 -13.49 17.46 -7.51
CA TYR A 147 -13.27 16.17 -6.85
C TYR A 147 -14.61 15.57 -6.42
N LYS A 148 -14.87 14.33 -6.84
CA LYS A 148 -16.08 13.59 -6.50
C LYS A 148 -15.72 12.39 -5.60
N PRO A 149 -16.50 12.13 -4.54
CA PRO A 149 -16.32 10.93 -3.74
C PRO A 149 -16.52 9.69 -4.59
N ILE A 150 -15.60 8.73 -4.47
CA ILE A 150 -15.78 7.42 -5.07
C ILE A 150 -16.70 6.64 -4.14
N PRO A 151 -17.87 6.18 -4.62
CA PRO A 151 -18.75 5.38 -3.78
C PRO A 151 -18.02 4.09 -3.39
N SER A 152 -17.67 3.95 -2.11
CA SER A 152 -17.40 2.62 -1.58
C SER A 152 -18.70 1.84 -1.71
N LYS A 153 -18.67 0.62 -2.28
CA LYS A 153 -19.89 -0.19 -2.39
C LYS A 153 -20.63 -0.18 -1.04
N LYS A 154 -21.93 0.11 -1.08
CA LYS A 154 -22.84 0.03 0.06
C LYS A 154 -22.53 -1.26 0.83
N LYS A 155 -22.51 -1.17 2.17
CA LYS A 155 -22.52 -2.33 3.07
C LYS A 155 -23.36 -3.42 2.42
N ILE A 156 -22.71 -4.51 2.01
CA ILE A 156 -23.43 -5.74 1.72
C ILE A 156 -24.17 -6.00 3.04
N LYS A 157 -25.50 -5.86 3.05
CA LYS A 157 -26.30 -6.37 4.16
C LYS A 157 -25.85 -7.82 4.26
N THR A 158 -25.22 -8.19 5.37
CA THR A 158 -24.89 -9.57 5.67
C THR A 158 -26.14 -10.36 5.32
N ALA A 159 -26.09 -11.14 4.24
CA ALA A 159 -27.10 -12.15 4.04
C ALA A 159 -26.95 -13.02 5.29
N GLU A 160 -27.98 -13.09 6.11
CA GLU A 160 -28.06 -14.13 7.13
C GLU A 160 -27.78 -15.43 6.40
N ILE A 161 -26.59 -15.99 6.60
CA ILE A 161 -26.27 -17.32 6.14
C ILE A 161 -27.10 -18.19 7.07
N ASN A 162 -28.31 -18.52 6.62
CA ASN A 162 -29.16 -19.48 7.30
C ASN A 162 -28.37 -20.77 7.49
N GLY A 163 -28.03 -21.05 8.74
CA GLY A 163 -27.60 -22.35 9.22
C GLY A 163 -26.21 -22.78 8.75
N LEU A 164 -25.17 -22.33 9.45
CA LEU A 164 -24.08 -23.27 9.73
C LEU A 164 -24.72 -24.42 10.53
N LYS A 165 -24.99 -25.56 9.87
CA LYS A 165 -25.58 -26.74 10.52
C LYS A 165 -24.87 -26.98 11.85
N SER A 166 -25.67 -27.12 12.91
CA SER A 166 -25.19 -27.32 14.29
C SER A 166 -24.04 -28.32 14.29
N LYS A 167 -23.01 -28.07 15.13
CA LYS A 167 -21.88 -28.99 15.31
C LYS A 167 -22.33 -30.43 15.57
N GLU A 168 -23.52 -30.60 16.15
CA GLU A 168 -24.15 -31.88 16.43
C GLU A 168 -24.56 -32.64 15.15
N GLU A 169 -25.11 -31.95 14.15
CA GLU A 169 -25.43 -32.59 12.86
C GLU A 169 -24.16 -33.02 12.13
N MET A 170 -23.12 -32.18 12.14
CA MET A 170 -21.81 -32.52 11.57
C MET A 170 -21.20 -33.75 12.25
N LEU A 171 -21.27 -33.84 13.58
CA LEU A 171 -20.83 -35.01 14.34
C LEU A 171 -21.62 -36.26 13.97
N TYR A 172 -22.93 -36.15 13.79
CA TYR A 172 -23.78 -37.28 13.40
C TYR A 172 -23.40 -37.86 12.04
N TYR A 173 -23.16 -37.01 11.03
CA TYR A 173 -22.69 -37.47 9.71
C TYR A 173 -21.31 -38.13 9.77
N ILE A 174 -20.41 -37.63 10.61
CA ILE A 174 -19.10 -38.25 10.82
C ILE A 174 -19.26 -39.64 11.42
N VAL A 175 -20.07 -39.79 12.46
CA VAL A 175 -20.31 -41.10 13.11
C VAL A 175 -20.92 -42.11 12.12
N ILE A 176 -21.91 -41.70 11.33
CA ILE A 176 -22.50 -42.58 10.30
C ILE A 176 -21.44 -42.99 9.26
N SER A 177 -20.62 -42.06 8.79
CA SER A 177 -19.58 -42.39 7.79
C SER A 177 -18.56 -43.40 8.31
N ILE A 178 -18.17 -43.28 9.58
CA ILE A 178 -17.26 -44.23 10.25
C ILE A 178 -17.92 -45.61 10.40
N ALA A 179 -19.19 -45.65 10.81
CA ALA A 179 -19.93 -46.91 10.97
C ALA A 179 -20.09 -47.66 9.64
N VAL A 180 -20.38 -46.95 8.55
CA VAL A 180 -20.45 -47.54 7.19
C VAL A 180 -19.10 -48.09 6.77
N LEU A 181 -18.02 -47.36 7.01
CA LEU A 181 -16.66 -47.80 6.70
C LEU A 181 -16.28 -49.07 7.48
N ALA A 182 -16.57 -49.10 8.79
CA ALA A 182 -16.33 -50.27 9.63
C ALA A 182 -17.12 -51.49 9.16
N PHE A 183 -18.38 -51.29 8.76
CA PHE A 183 -19.22 -52.36 8.21
C PHE A 183 -18.67 -52.90 6.90
N VAL A 184 -18.25 -52.04 5.97
CA VAL A 184 -17.63 -52.44 4.70
C VAL A 184 -16.34 -53.23 4.92
N VAL A 185 -15.50 -52.80 5.87
CA VAL A 185 -14.26 -53.50 6.22
C VAL A 185 -14.54 -54.87 6.85
N ALA A 186 -15.49 -54.95 7.78
CA ALA A 186 -15.90 -56.21 8.40
C ALA A 186 -16.50 -57.19 7.38
N TYR A 187 -17.38 -56.69 6.50
CA TYR A 187 -17.99 -57.47 5.42
C TYR A 187 -16.95 -58.00 4.42
N ARG A 188 -15.95 -57.18 4.06
CA ARG A 188 -14.82 -57.62 3.21
C ARG A 188 -13.93 -58.66 3.88
N LYS A 189 -13.81 -58.64 5.21
CA LYS A 189 -13.00 -59.61 5.97
C LYS A 189 -13.73 -60.95 6.17
N SER A 190 -15.06 -60.97 6.04
CA SER A 190 -15.92 -62.15 6.18
C SER A 190 -16.16 -62.91 4.85
N ARG A 191 -15.58 -62.44 3.75
CA ARG A 191 -15.59 -63.09 2.43
C ARG A 191 -14.19 -63.59 2.11
#